data_AF-A0A1C3NE42-F1
#
_entry.id   AF-A0A1C3NE42-F1
#
_cell.length_a   1.000
_cell.length_b   1.000
_cell.length_c   1.000
_cell.angle_alpha   90.00
_cell.angle_beta   90.00
_cell.angle_gamma   90.00
#
_symmetry.space_group_name_H-M   'P 1'
#
loop_
_entity.id
_entity.type
_entity.pdbx_description
1 polymer ?
#
loop_
_entity_poly.entity_id
_entity_poly.type
_entity_poly.pdbx_seq_one_letter_code
_entity_poly.pdbx_strand_id
1 'polypeptide(L)'
;MEVWDHDGKLYEVNSYYSLPDYAWQYELVGLTGAPGTGPYISVTVPDATPEDGPFTPFPADEVTFSADGGDLPWPILRRFMDLVESSGDILQAPR
;
A
#
# COMPACT_ATOMS: atom_id res chain seq x y z
N MET A 1 -9.29 6.50 0.50
CA MET A 1 -9.40 6.30 -0.94
C MET A 1 -9.19 7.65 -1.62
N GLU A 2 -8.22 7.72 -2.52
CA GLU A 2 -7.91 8.88 -3.36
C GLU A 2 -7.67 8.38 -4.80
N VAL A 3 -7.94 9.21 -5.81
CA VAL A 3 -7.60 8.89 -7.21
C VAL A 3 -6.56 9.90 -7.69
N TRP A 4 -5.46 9.40 -8.22
CA TRP A 4 -4.39 10.19 -8.82
C TRP A 4 -4.44 10.10 -10.34
N ASP A 5 -4.00 11.16 -10.99
CA ASP A 5 -3.86 11.23 -12.44
C ASP A 5 -2.39 11.44 -12.83
N HIS A 6 -1.96 10.77 -13.90
CA HIS A 6 -0.71 11.05 -14.57
C HIS A 6 -0.83 10.75 -16.06
N ASP A 7 -0.68 11.78 -16.89
CA ASP A 7 -0.75 11.67 -18.36
C ASP A 7 -2.05 11.01 -18.84
N GLY A 8 -3.17 11.34 -18.19
CA GLY A 8 -4.50 10.79 -18.50
C GLY A 8 -4.72 9.34 -18.04
N LYS A 9 -3.75 8.73 -17.33
CA LYS A 9 -3.92 7.45 -16.64
C LYS A 9 -4.32 7.69 -15.20
N LEU A 10 -5.31 6.94 -14.73
CA LEU A 10 -5.86 7.04 -13.39
C LEU A 10 -5.35 5.90 -12.50
N TYR A 11 -5.06 6.23 -11.25
CA TYR A 11 -4.56 5.33 -10.22
C TYR A 11 -5.37 5.51 -8.95
N GLU A 12 -6.03 4.47 -8.48
CA GLU A 12 -6.70 4.47 -7.18
C GLU A 12 -5.70 4.14 -6.09
N VAL A 13 -5.76 4.87 -4.98
CA VAL A 13 -4.95 4.62 -3.79
C VAL A 13 -5.84 4.37 -2.59
N ASN A 14 -5.64 3.22 -1.96
CA ASN A 14 -6.40 2.77 -0.82
C ASN A 14 -5.50 2.61 0.41
N SER A 15 -6.07 2.87 1.57
CA SER A 15 -5.46 2.65 2.88
C SER A 15 -6.57 2.17 3.80
N TYR A 16 -6.48 0.94 4.28
CA TYR A 16 -7.53 0.32 5.09
C TYR A 16 -6.97 -0.78 5.97
N TYR A 17 -7.71 -1.12 7.04
CA TYR A 17 -7.42 -2.29 7.85
C TYR A 17 -8.11 -3.52 7.26
N SER A 18 -7.34 -4.53 6.87
CA SER A 18 -7.82 -5.83 6.39
C SER A 18 -8.12 -6.73 7.60
N LEU A 19 -9.41 -6.95 7.89
CA LEU A 19 -9.82 -7.88 8.94
C LEU A 19 -9.40 -9.34 8.66
N PRO A 20 -9.48 -9.86 7.42
CA PRO A 20 -9.03 -11.22 7.13
C PRO A 20 -7.53 -11.44 7.36
N ASP A 21 -6.71 -10.40 7.10
CA ASP A 21 -5.25 -10.49 7.20
C ASP A 21 -4.71 -9.95 8.53
N TYR A 22 -5.56 -9.33 9.35
CA TYR A 22 -5.17 -8.63 10.58
C TYR A 22 -4.01 -7.66 10.34
N ALA A 23 -4.16 -6.82 9.31
CA ALA A 23 -3.09 -5.98 8.82
C ALA A 23 -3.61 -4.66 8.25
N TRP A 24 -2.79 -3.61 8.35
CA TRP A 24 -3.02 -2.38 7.61
C TRP A 24 -2.48 -2.54 6.18
N GLN A 25 -3.31 -2.23 5.18
CA GLN A 25 -2.98 -2.36 3.77
C GLN A 25 -3.00 -1.02 3.07
N TYR A 26 -1.93 -0.76 2.33
CA TYR A 26 -1.81 0.33 1.38
C TYR A 26 -1.79 -0.25 -0.02
N GLU A 27 -2.70 0.19 -0.88
CA GLU A 27 -2.78 -0.32 -2.24
C GLU A 27 -2.75 0.81 -3.26
N LEU A 28 -2.17 0.51 -4.42
CA LEU A 28 -2.25 1.34 -5.61
C LEU A 28 -2.72 0.48 -6.78
N VAL A 29 -3.82 0.89 -7.42
CA VAL A 29 -4.46 0.16 -8.52
C VAL A 29 -4.58 1.05 -9.74
N GLY A 30 -4.02 0.62 -10.87
CA GLY A 30 -4.22 1.29 -12.16
C GLY A 30 -5.63 1.05 -12.70
N LEU A 31 -6.37 2.14 -12.95
CA LEU A 31 -7.76 2.09 -13.41
C LEU A 31 -7.92 2.20 -14.92
N THR A 32 -6.87 2.58 -15.65
CA THR A 32 -6.92 2.76 -17.10
C THR A 32 -6.53 1.48 -17.82
N GLY A 33 -7.38 1.02 -18.76
CA GLY A 33 -7.12 -0.15 -19.59
C GLY A 33 -8.15 -1.25 -19.40
N ALA A 34 -7.82 -2.47 -19.82
CA ALA A 34 -8.67 -3.62 -19.57
C ALA A 34 -8.62 -4.01 -18.07
N PRO A 35 -9.72 -4.54 -17.49
CA PRO A 35 -9.70 -4.99 -16.11
C PRO A 35 -8.59 -6.01 -15.85
N GLY A 36 -7.85 -5.83 -14.75
CA GLY A 36 -6.76 -6.72 -14.36
C GLY A 36 -5.45 -6.56 -15.13
N THR A 37 -5.34 -5.57 -16.03
CA THR A 37 -4.07 -5.31 -16.77
C THR A 37 -3.31 -4.08 -16.26
N GLY A 38 -3.94 -3.29 -15.39
CA GLY A 38 -3.31 -2.12 -14.78
C GLY A 38 -2.26 -2.52 -13.75
N PRO A 39 -1.31 -1.63 -13.43
CA PRO A 39 -0.36 -1.88 -12.35
C PRO A 39 -1.07 -2.00 -11.01
N TYR A 40 -0.60 -2.93 -10.19
CA TYR A 40 -1.05 -3.14 -8.82
C TYR A 40 0.16 -3.17 -7.90
N ILE A 41 0.08 -2.43 -6.79
CA ILE A 41 1.02 -2.52 -5.68
C ILE A 41 0.23 -2.67 -4.40
N SER A 42 0.70 -3.51 -3.49
CA SER A 42 0.23 -3.58 -2.12
C SER A 42 1.38 -3.62 -1.13
N VAL A 43 1.27 -2.82 -0.07
CA VAL A 43 2.10 -2.89 1.12
C VAL A 43 1.21 -3.33 2.27
N THR A 44 1.55 -4.46 2.87
CA THR A 44 0.82 -5.01 4.01
C THR A 44 1.69 -4.93 5.26
N VAL A 45 1.19 -4.21 6.27
CA VAL A 45 1.80 -4.05 7.59
C VAL A 45 0.99 -4.86 8.59
N PRO A 46 1.49 -6.03 9.03
CA PRO A 46 0.77 -6.85 10.00
C PRO A 46 0.55 -6.11 11.32
N ASP A 47 -0.59 -6.37 11.98
CA ASP A 47 -0.89 -5.87 13.32
C ASP A 47 -0.34 -6.84 14.38
N ALA A 48 0.45 -6.33 15.31
CA ALA A 48 0.99 -7.09 16.43
C ALA A 48 -0.05 -7.36 17.53
N THR A 49 -1.12 -6.57 17.58
CA THR A 49 -2.15 -6.64 18.63
C THR A 49 -3.57 -6.53 18.06
N PRO A 50 -3.97 -7.42 17.13
CA PRO A 50 -5.24 -7.29 16.41
C PRO A 50 -6.50 -7.36 17.30
N GLU A 51 -6.39 -7.98 18.48
CA GLU A 51 -7.49 -8.11 19.44
C GLU A 51 -7.43 -7.05 20.57
N ASP A 52 -6.35 -6.26 20.65
CA ASP A 52 -6.05 -5.39 21.79
C ASP A 52 -5.98 -3.90 21.38
N GLY A 53 -7.10 -3.39 20.86
CA GLY A 53 -7.31 -1.95 20.69
C GLY A 53 -6.84 -1.41 19.32
N PRO A 54 -6.19 -0.22 19.27
CA PRO A 54 -5.79 0.39 18.01
C PRO A 54 -4.67 -0.41 17.34
N PHE A 55 -4.55 -0.24 16.02
CA PHE A 55 -3.51 -0.85 15.20
C PHE A 55 -2.11 -0.62 15.79
N THR A 56 -1.35 -1.71 15.95
CA THR A 56 0.06 -1.67 16.37
C THR A 56 0.91 -2.34 15.29
N PRO A 57 1.74 -1.60 14.53
CA PRO A 57 2.50 -2.19 13.44
C PRO A 57 3.61 -3.14 13.93
N PHE A 58 3.78 -4.26 13.24
CA PHE A 58 5.02 -5.02 13.30
C PHE A 58 6.21 -4.24 12.72
N PRO A 59 7.46 -4.62 13.05
CA PRO A 59 8.64 -4.00 12.46
C PRO A 59 8.78 -4.30 10.95
N ALA A 60 9.61 -3.50 10.27
CA ALA A 60 9.71 -3.44 8.81
C ALA A 60 10.17 -4.74 8.14
N ASP A 61 10.77 -5.68 8.88
CA ASP A 61 11.15 -6.99 8.39
C ASP A 61 9.95 -7.94 8.20
N GLU A 62 8.83 -7.66 8.85
CA GLU A 62 7.56 -8.39 8.68
C GLU A 62 6.62 -7.71 7.67
N VAL A 63 6.98 -6.51 7.18
CA VAL A 63 6.20 -5.80 6.16
C VAL A 63 6.39 -6.46 4.81
N THR A 64 5.29 -6.77 4.13
CA THR A 64 5.33 -7.36 2.79
C THR A 64 4.98 -6.34 1.72
N PHE A 65 5.76 -6.34 0.65
CA PHE A 65 5.51 -5.59 -0.57
C PHE A 65 5.20 -6.58 -1.69
N SER A 66 4.08 -6.36 -2.37
CA SER A 66 3.73 -7.07 -3.59
C SER A 66 3.48 -6.07 -4.72
N ALA A 67 3.92 -6.45 -5.91
CA ALA A 67 3.64 -5.71 -7.13
C ALA A 67 3.29 -6.70 -8.23
N ASP A 68 2.26 -6.39 -9.00
CA ASP A 68 1.82 -7.19 -10.14
C ASP A 68 1.29 -6.30 -11.25
N GLY A 69 1.41 -6.78 -12.48
CA GLY A 69 0.87 -6.15 -13.68
C GLY A 69 1.45 -4.78 -14.05
N GLY A 70 1.25 -4.42 -15.32
CA GLY A 70 1.34 -3.05 -15.84
C GLY A 70 2.68 -2.30 -15.72
N ASP A 71 2.72 -1.15 -16.38
CA ASP A 71 3.80 -0.17 -16.20
C ASP A 71 3.34 0.92 -15.23
N LEU A 72 4.12 1.13 -14.16
CA LEU A 72 3.87 2.21 -13.20
C LEU A 72 4.86 3.37 -13.40
N PRO A 73 4.39 4.59 -13.75
CA PRO A 73 5.25 5.74 -13.87
C PRO A 73 5.98 6.03 -12.55
N TRP A 74 7.29 6.30 -12.65
CA TRP A 74 8.13 6.61 -11.48
C TRP A 74 7.53 7.70 -10.55
N PRO A 75 6.97 8.81 -11.06
CA PRO A 75 6.37 9.84 -10.18
C PRO A 75 5.22 9.31 -9.33
N ILE A 76 4.44 8.36 -9.86
CA ILE A 76 3.32 7.76 -9.14
C ILE A 76 3.83 6.76 -8.11
N LEU A 77 4.81 5.92 -8.47
CA LEU A 77 5.47 5.02 -7.52
C LEU A 77 6.11 5.80 -6.37
N ARG A 78 6.83 6.89 -6.66
CA ARG A 78 7.48 7.70 -5.64
C ARG A 78 6.46 8.34 -4.70
N ARG A 79 5.39 8.92 -5.25
CA ARG A 79 4.30 9.49 -4.44
C ARG A 79 3.64 8.45 -3.53
N PHE A 80 3.47 7.22 -4.01
CA PHE A 80 2.94 6.12 -3.20
C PHE A 80 3.88 5.74 -2.06
N MET A 81 5.19 5.58 -2.34
CA MET A 81 6.17 5.31 -1.29
C MET A 81 6.23 6.43 -0.26
N ASP A 82 6.20 7.71 -0.68
CA ASP A 82 6.16 8.85 0.22
C ASP A 82 4.92 8.82 1.13
N LEU A 83 3.75 8.43 0.59
CA LEU A 83 2.52 8.26 1.36
C LEU A 83 2.70 7.19 2.45
N VAL A 84 3.20 6.01 2.09
CA VAL A 84 3.40 4.90 3.04
C VAL A 84 4.45 5.25 4.10
N GLU A 85 5.57 5.88 3.72
CA GLU A 85 6.58 6.32 4.68
C GLU A 85 6.03 7.39 5.64
N SER A 86 5.18 8.30 5.14
CA SER A 86 4.61 9.39 5.94
C SER A 86 3.52 8.95 6.91
N SER A 87 2.96 7.74 6.77
CA SER A 87 1.93 7.25 7.70
C SER A 87 2.50 6.97 9.10
N GLY A 88 3.80 6.62 9.18
CA GLY A 88 4.46 6.21 10.42
C GLY A 88 4.26 4.74 10.78
N ASP A 89 3.61 3.96 9.92
CA ASP A 89 3.30 2.54 10.19
C ASP A 89 4.49 1.60 9.95
N ILE A 90 5.54 2.06 9.28
CA ILE A 90 6.74 1.26 9.02
C ILE A 90 7.77 1.53 10.12
N LEU A 91 7.83 0.64 11.11
CA LEU A 91 8.78 0.75 12.23
C LEU A 91 10.12 0.06 11.89
N GLN A 92 11.24 0.70 12.17
CA GLN A 92 12.55 0.06 12.00
C GLN A 92 12.71 -1.12 12.97
N ALA A 93 13.21 -2.25 12.47
CA ALA A 93 13.56 -3.37 13.33
C ALA A 93 14.70 -2.97 14.30
N PRO A 94 14.68 -3.43 15.56
CA PRO A 94 15.81 -3.26 16.46
C PRO A 94 17.05 -3.95 15.86
N ARG A 95 18.16 -3.21 15.75
CA ARG A 95 19.45 -3.71 15.25
C ARG A 95 20.09 -4.74 16.18
#